data_AF-A0A929FBV5-F1
#
_entry.id   AF-A0A929FBV5-F1
#
_cell.length_a   1.000
_cell.length_b   1.000
_cell.length_c   1.000
_cell.angle_alpha   90.00
_cell.angle_beta   90.00
_cell.angle_gamma   90.00
#
_symmetry.space_group_name_H-M   'P 1'
#
loop_
_entity.id
_entity.type
_entity.pdbx_description
1 polymer ?
#
loop_
_entity_poly.entity_id
_entity_poly.type
_entity_poly.pdbx_seq_one_letter_code
_entity_poly.pdbx_strand_id
1 'polypeptide(L)'
;MAQIRGATPQWATASGDLTLTIIDRWGRSCASGSAVASYQVRNGAQGLLYPTDCEAGPDAARDNIGLHRFEDITGAERCVGSMRFETNTPGPSTVADTTWVIERSVPGFTCSTAGETYNVRLLHTE
;
A
#
# COMPACT_ATOMS: atom_id res chain seq x y z
N MET A 1 16.82 24.58 4.88
CA MET A 1 16.87 23.32 4.11
C MET A 1 17.03 22.18 5.11
N ALA A 2 15.96 21.44 5.41
CA ALA A 2 16.02 20.34 6.35
C ALA A 2 16.24 19.03 5.58
N GLN A 3 17.45 18.50 5.61
CA GLN A 3 17.71 17.10 5.29
C GLN A 3 17.23 16.25 6.47
N ILE A 4 16.19 15.46 6.25
CA ILE A 4 15.95 14.26 7.06
C ILE A 4 16.33 13.09 6.14
N ARG A 5 17.60 12.68 6.18
CA ARG A 5 18.03 11.36 5.66
C ARG A 5 17.66 10.31 6.71
N GLY A 6 16.39 9.97 6.79
CA GLY A 6 15.95 8.65 7.22
C GLY A 6 15.49 7.93 5.96
N ALA A 7 15.89 6.68 5.75
CA ALA A 7 15.30 5.89 4.68
C ALA A 7 13.77 5.89 4.89
N THR A 8 13.02 6.26 3.86
CA THR A 8 11.56 6.11 3.89
C THR A 8 11.25 4.64 4.13
N PRO A 9 10.44 4.27 5.14
CA PRO A 9 10.13 2.88 5.41
C PRO A 9 9.63 2.19 4.15
N GLN A 10 10.20 1.02 3.86
CA GLN A 10 9.87 0.23 2.69
C GLN A 10 9.40 -1.16 3.08
N TRP A 11 8.53 -1.71 2.24
CA TRP A 11 8.03 -3.07 2.36
C TRP A 11 8.17 -3.75 1.02
N ALA A 12 8.64 -4.99 1.01
CA ALA A 12 8.79 -5.73 -0.24
C ALA A 12 8.48 -7.21 -0.07
N THR A 13 7.96 -7.82 -1.12
CA THR A 13 8.00 -9.29 -1.24
C THR A 13 9.44 -9.79 -1.16
N ALA A 14 9.64 -11.03 -0.68
CA ALA A 14 10.98 -11.62 -0.59
C ALA A 14 11.71 -11.68 -1.95
N SER A 15 10.96 -11.81 -3.06
CA SER A 15 11.49 -11.78 -4.42
C SER A 15 11.70 -10.38 -4.99
N GLY A 16 11.15 -9.33 -4.33
CA GLY A 16 11.15 -7.95 -4.80
C GLY A 16 10.23 -7.69 -6.00
N ASP A 17 9.23 -8.55 -6.23
CA ASP A 17 8.26 -8.40 -7.32
C ASP A 17 7.19 -7.34 -7.02
N LEU A 18 6.90 -7.11 -5.74
CA LEU A 18 6.13 -5.98 -5.26
C LEU A 18 6.97 -5.22 -4.22
N THR A 19 7.05 -3.91 -4.39
CA THR A 19 7.62 -2.98 -3.40
C THR A 19 6.62 -1.90 -3.06
N LEU A 20 6.69 -1.44 -1.82
CA LEU A 20 5.85 -0.42 -1.20
C LEU A 20 6.75 0.58 -0.50
N THR A 21 6.54 1.86 -0.76
CA THR A 21 7.30 2.95 -0.14
C THR A 21 6.32 3.88 0.55
N ILE A 22 6.52 4.08 1.86
CA ILE A 22 5.72 5.04 2.62
C ILE A 22 6.15 6.45 2.21
N ILE A 23 5.19 7.29 1.80
CA ILE A 23 5.46 8.65 1.30
C ILE A 23 4.96 9.75 2.25
N ASP A 24 3.98 9.47 3.11
CA ASP A 24 3.56 10.38 4.18
C ASP A 24 3.02 9.59 5.39
N ARG A 25 2.73 10.29 6.49
CA ARG A 25 2.16 9.74 7.71
C ARG A 25 0.65 9.59 7.56
N TRP A 26 0.13 8.45 8.01
CA TRP A 26 -1.30 8.10 8.00
C TRP A 26 -2.24 9.25 8.41
N GLY A 27 -2.06 9.80 9.63
CA GLY A 27 -2.94 10.86 10.12
C GLY A 27 -2.92 12.13 9.26
N ARG A 28 -1.80 12.41 8.59
CA ARG A 28 -1.67 13.54 7.66
C ARG A 28 -2.38 13.23 6.34
N SER A 29 -2.13 12.06 5.77
CA SER A 29 -2.80 11.56 4.56
C SER A 29 -4.32 11.51 4.73
N CYS A 30 -4.82 11.10 5.90
CA CYS A 30 -6.24 11.13 6.23
C CYS A 30 -6.82 12.53 6.30
N ALA A 31 -6.12 13.47 6.93
CA ALA A 31 -6.58 14.86 7.01
C ALA A 31 -6.61 15.55 5.64
N SER A 32 -5.72 15.18 4.72
CA SER A 32 -5.58 15.80 3.40
C SER A 32 -6.21 15.02 2.24
N GLY A 33 -6.66 13.79 2.48
CA GLY A 33 -7.06 12.84 1.41
C GLY A 33 -5.90 12.44 0.49
N SER A 34 -4.64 12.68 0.91
CA SER A 34 -3.46 12.36 0.12
C SER A 34 -3.06 10.88 0.26
N ALA A 35 -2.26 10.39 -0.68
CA ALA A 35 -1.71 9.04 -0.59
C ALA A 35 -0.77 8.92 0.62
N VAL A 36 -0.76 7.75 1.25
CA VAL A 36 0.13 7.38 2.37
C VAL A 36 1.34 6.59 1.90
N ALA A 37 1.20 5.84 0.80
CA ALA A 37 2.26 5.04 0.21
C ALA A 37 2.12 4.95 -1.31
N SER A 38 3.22 4.60 -1.98
CA SER A 38 3.23 4.18 -3.39
C SER A 38 3.64 2.72 -3.49
N TYR A 39 3.16 2.01 -4.50
CA TYR A 39 3.61 0.65 -4.82
C TYR A 39 4.09 0.51 -6.25
N GLN A 40 4.95 -0.50 -6.46
CA GLN A 40 5.50 -0.87 -7.74
C GLN A 40 5.48 -2.39 -7.88
N VAL A 41 4.80 -2.89 -8.90
CA VAL A 41 4.93 -4.28 -9.36
C VAL A 41 6.05 -4.35 -10.39
N ARG A 42 6.94 -5.33 -10.28
CA ARG A 42 8.03 -5.57 -11.22
C ARG A 42 7.47 -5.84 -12.60
N ASN A 43 7.89 -5.04 -13.58
CA ASN A 43 7.38 -5.08 -14.96
C ASN A 43 5.85 -4.93 -15.09
N GLY A 44 5.21 -4.36 -14.07
CA GLY A 44 3.76 -4.21 -13.99
C GLY A 44 3.35 -2.78 -13.65
N ALA A 45 2.16 -2.66 -13.07
CA ALA A 45 1.60 -1.38 -12.67
C ALA A 45 2.37 -0.73 -11.51
N GLN A 46 2.24 0.59 -11.44
CA GLN A 46 2.59 1.41 -10.29
C GLN A 46 1.36 2.14 -9.83
N GLY A 47 1.21 2.34 -8.53
CA GLY A 47 0.05 3.01 -7.99
C GLY A 47 0.28 3.65 -6.64
N LEU A 48 -0.81 4.21 -6.13
CA LEU A 48 -0.87 4.92 -4.87
C LEU A 48 -1.83 4.23 -3.92
N LEU A 49 -1.51 4.28 -2.63
CA LEU A 49 -2.35 3.83 -1.54
C LEU A 49 -2.88 5.02 -0.77
N TYR A 50 -4.18 5.04 -0.55
CA TYR A 50 -4.89 6.07 0.21
C TYR A 50 -5.50 5.40 1.44
N PRO A 51 -5.32 5.97 2.65
CA PRO A 51 -5.94 5.43 3.84
C PRO A 51 -7.46 5.56 3.74
N THR A 52 -8.20 4.50 4.11
CA THR A 52 -9.67 4.53 4.16
C THR A 52 -10.21 4.47 5.59
N ASP A 53 -9.44 3.90 6.51
CA ASP A 53 -9.79 3.87 7.93
C ASP A 53 -9.08 5.00 8.70
N CYS A 54 -9.61 6.21 8.58
CA CYS A 54 -9.00 7.39 9.18
C CYS A 54 -9.25 7.55 10.68
N GLU A 55 -10.10 6.70 11.27
CA GLU A 55 -10.33 6.66 12.71
C GLU A 55 -9.38 5.69 13.42
N ALA A 56 -8.96 4.62 12.74
CA ALA A 56 -7.81 3.83 13.13
C ALA A 56 -6.51 4.59 12.78
N GLY A 57 -6.02 5.43 13.70
CA GLY A 57 -4.69 6.04 13.55
C GLY A 57 -3.59 4.98 13.36
N PRO A 58 -2.36 5.36 12.99
CA PRO A 58 -1.23 4.42 12.97
C PRO A 58 -0.92 3.85 14.37
N ASP A 59 -1.39 4.53 15.42
CA ASP A 59 -1.36 4.10 16.82
C ASP A 59 -2.62 3.31 17.25
N ALA A 60 -3.55 3.00 16.34
CA ALA A 60 -4.56 1.96 16.53
C ALA A 60 -3.88 0.57 16.44
N ALA A 61 -2.79 0.41 17.18
CA ALA A 61 -2.07 -0.81 17.48
C ALA A 61 -2.91 -1.77 18.35
N ARG A 62 -4.24 -1.65 18.36
CA ARG A 62 -5.07 -2.68 18.98
C ARG A 62 -5.12 -3.93 18.10
N ASP A 63 -5.14 -3.76 16.77
CA ASP A 63 -5.36 -4.89 15.86
C ASP A 63 -4.31 -5.03 14.74
N ASN A 64 -3.26 -4.19 14.68
CA ASN A 64 -2.19 -4.29 13.66
C ASN A 64 -2.68 -4.28 12.19
N ILE A 65 -3.88 -3.76 11.94
CA ILE A 65 -4.54 -3.77 10.63
C ILE A 65 -4.65 -2.34 10.09
N GLY A 66 -4.36 -2.15 8.80
CA GLY A 66 -4.62 -0.93 8.04
C GLY A 66 -5.42 -1.20 6.77
N LEU A 67 -6.43 -0.39 6.50
CA LEU A 67 -7.25 -0.48 5.28
C LEU A 67 -6.94 0.67 4.33
N HIS A 68 -6.70 0.33 3.07
CA HIS A 68 -6.34 1.28 2.04
C HIS A 68 -7.18 1.08 0.79
N ARG A 69 -7.39 2.17 0.05
CA ARG A 69 -7.74 2.12 -1.36
C ARG A 69 -6.46 2.19 -2.17
N PHE A 70 -6.28 1.31 -3.15
CA PHE A 70 -5.20 1.42 -4.13
C PHE A 70 -5.73 1.93 -5.47
N GLU A 71 -4.89 2.63 -6.23
CA GLU A 71 -5.17 3.06 -7.59
C GLU A 71 -3.91 3.01 -8.44
N ASP A 72 -3.96 2.27 -9.54
CA ASP A 72 -2.88 2.24 -10.54
C ASP A 72 -2.80 3.58 -11.28
N ILE A 73 -1.60 4.15 -11.34
CA ILE A 73 -1.32 5.43 -12.01
C ILE A 73 -0.46 5.27 -13.28
N THR A 74 0.13 4.10 -13.49
CA THR A 74 0.87 3.76 -14.71
C THR A 74 0.38 2.43 -15.30
N GLY A 75 0.80 2.14 -16.54
CA GLY A 75 0.38 0.94 -17.27
C GLY A 75 -0.71 1.22 -18.31
N ALA A 76 -0.85 0.27 -19.24
CA ALA A 76 -1.89 0.25 -20.27
C ALA A 76 -3.26 -0.13 -19.68
N GLU A 77 -3.24 -0.99 -18.65
CA GLU A 77 -4.39 -1.27 -17.80
C GLU A 77 -4.21 -0.58 -16.46
N ARG A 78 -5.32 -0.14 -15.85
CA ARG A 78 -5.30 0.51 -14.55
C ARG A 78 -6.52 0.10 -13.73
N CYS A 79 -6.23 -0.41 -12.56
CA CYS A 79 -7.21 -0.91 -11.64
C CYS A 79 -7.28 -0.04 -10.38
N VAL A 80 -8.44 -0.07 -9.73
CA VAL A 80 -8.66 0.49 -8.41
C VAL A 80 -9.30 -0.58 -7.55
N GLY A 81 -8.95 -0.59 -6.27
CA GLY A 81 -9.52 -1.55 -5.34
C GLY A 81 -9.11 -1.28 -3.91
N SER A 82 -9.25 -2.30 -3.08
CA SER A 82 -8.95 -2.23 -1.66
C SER A 82 -7.76 -3.11 -1.30
N MET A 83 -7.01 -2.66 -0.30
CA MET A 83 -5.89 -3.40 0.27
C MET A 83 -6.01 -3.40 1.79
N ARG A 84 -6.05 -4.61 2.35
CA ARG A 84 -5.92 -4.84 3.79
C ARG A 84 -4.46 -5.16 4.09
N PHE A 85 -3.91 -4.50 5.10
CA PHE A 85 -2.54 -4.65 5.58
C PHE A 85 -2.58 -5.14 7.02
N GLU A 86 -1.91 -6.24 7.36
CA GLU A 86 -1.92 -6.80 8.71
C GLU A 86 -0.50 -7.15 9.15
N THR A 87 0.00 -6.54 10.23
CA THR A 87 1.36 -6.81 10.74
C THR A 87 1.34 -7.83 11.87
N ASN A 88 2.09 -8.92 11.71
CA ASN A 88 1.98 -10.04 12.65
C ASN A 88 2.81 -9.89 13.93
N THR A 89 3.78 -8.95 14.01
CA THR A 89 4.60 -8.78 15.22
C THR A 89 5.38 -7.47 15.21
N PRO A 90 5.40 -6.67 16.32
CA PRO A 90 6.31 -5.54 16.42
C PRO A 90 7.77 -6.01 16.59
N GLY A 91 8.65 -5.63 15.67
CA GLY A 91 10.09 -5.91 15.74
C GLY A 91 10.85 -5.72 14.42
N PRO A 92 12.18 -5.90 14.40
CA PRO A 92 13.02 -5.72 13.21
C PRO A 92 12.75 -6.74 12.08
N SER A 93 11.94 -7.76 12.36
CA SER A 93 11.47 -8.76 11.39
C SER A 93 9.96 -8.67 11.17
N THR A 94 9.42 -7.44 11.17
CA THR A 94 7.98 -7.26 10.95
C THR A 94 7.63 -7.75 9.55
N VAL A 95 6.74 -8.73 9.51
CA VAL A 95 6.10 -9.23 8.30
C VAL A 95 4.69 -8.66 8.25
N ALA A 96 4.28 -8.21 7.07
CA ALA A 96 2.91 -7.83 6.81
C ALA A 96 2.27 -8.82 5.83
N ASP A 97 1.15 -9.39 6.22
CA ASP A 97 0.27 -10.10 5.28
C ASP A 97 -0.72 -9.07 4.70
N THR A 98 -0.84 -9.07 3.37
CA THR A 98 -1.71 -8.14 2.66
C THR A 98 -2.68 -8.89 1.77
N THR A 99 -3.92 -8.40 1.71
CA THR A 99 -4.95 -8.89 0.79
C THR A 99 -5.41 -7.74 -0.09
N TRP A 100 -5.25 -7.91 -1.39
CA TRP A 100 -5.61 -6.93 -2.42
C TRP A 100 -6.82 -7.45 -3.17
N VAL A 101 -7.89 -6.67 -3.20
CA VAL A 101 -9.11 -6.98 -3.95
C VAL A 101 -9.23 -5.96 -5.07
N ILE A 102 -9.22 -6.44 -6.31
CA ILE A 102 -9.37 -5.59 -7.48
C ILE A 102 -10.85 -5.39 -7.76
N GLU A 103 -11.34 -4.15 -7.63
CA GLU A 103 -12.78 -3.89 -7.67
C GLU A 103 -13.25 -3.50 -9.07
N ARG A 104 -12.51 -2.62 -9.75
CA ARG A 104 -12.89 -2.08 -11.07
C ARG A 104 -11.72 -1.41 -11.78
N SER A 105 -11.95 -0.96 -13.01
CA SER A 105 -11.00 -0.11 -13.74
C SER A 105 -11.04 1.35 -13.30
N VAL A 106 -9.90 2.02 -13.46
CA VAL A 106 -9.83 3.48 -13.44
C VAL A 106 -10.58 4.03 -14.66
N PRO A 107 -11.37 5.13 -14.53
CA PRO A 107 -12.10 5.70 -15.66
C PRO A 107 -11.20 5.99 -16.87
N GLY A 108 -11.61 5.50 -18.04
CA GLY A 108 -10.84 5.64 -19.28
C GLY A 108 -9.79 4.55 -19.51
N PHE A 109 -9.64 3.58 -18.60
CA PHE A 109 -8.73 2.44 -18.74
C PHE A 109 -9.48 1.10 -18.66
N THR A 110 -8.85 0.05 -19.18
CA THR A 110 -9.26 -1.34 -18.93
C THR A 110 -8.62 -1.85 -17.64
N CYS A 111 -9.23 -2.88 -17.06
CA CYS A 111 -8.69 -3.65 -15.94
C CYS A 111 -9.15 -5.09 -16.11
N SER A 112 -8.30 -5.91 -16.73
CA SER A 112 -8.65 -7.31 -17.05
C SER A 112 -8.76 -8.20 -15.80
N THR A 113 -8.15 -7.77 -14.70
CA THR A 113 -8.10 -8.47 -13.42
C THR A 113 -9.17 -8.01 -12.42
N ALA A 114 -10.18 -7.26 -12.88
CA ALA A 114 -11.29 -6.85 -12.02
C ALA A 114 -12.05 -8.07 -11.46
N GLY A 115 -12.26 -8.10 -10.14
CA GLY A 115 -12.82 -9.23 -9.39
C GLY A 115 -11.78 -10.17 -8.79
N GLU A 116 -10.51 -10.06 -9.18
CA GLU A 116 -9.44 -10.90 -8.66
C GLU A 116 -9.00 -10.47 -7.25
N THR A 117 -8.50 -11.44 -6.48
CA THR A 117 -7.95 -11.23 -5.15
C THR A 117 -6.54 -11.80 -5.04
N TYR A 118 -5.61 -11.01 -4.51
CA TYR A 118 -4.21 -11.39 -4.34
C TYR A 118 -3.80 -11.30 -2.87
N ASN A 119 -3.21 -12.38 -2.37
CA ASN A 119 -2.61 -12.39 -1.04
C ASN A 119 -1.10 -12.28 -1.18
N VAL A 120 -0.51 -11.25 -0.57
CA VAL A 120 0.91 -10.93 -0.71
C VAL A 120 1.53 -10.74 0.67
N ARG A 121 2.62 -11.45 0.91
CA ARG A 121 3.44 -11.30 2.11
C ARG A 121 4.58 -10.34 1.85
N LEU A 122 4.71 -9.33 2.71
CA LEU A 122 5.70 -8.28 2.64
C LEU A 122 6.63 -8.34 3.85
N LEU A 123 7.89 -8.05 3.60
CA LEU A 123 8.95 -7.93 4.59
C LEU A 123 9.27 -6.45 4.74
N HIS A 124 9.38 -5.97 5.99
CA HIS A 124 9.93 -4.65 6.25
C HIS A 124 11.39 -4.59 5.81
N THR A 125 11.74 -3.57 5.02
CA THR A 125 13.10 -3.32 4.53
C THR A 125 13.54 -1.94 4.99
N GLU A 126 14.71 -1.86 5.63
CA GLU A 126 15.32 -0.60 6.08
C GLU A 126 15.92 0.22 4.93
#